data_AF-X1GGH0-F1
#
_entry.id   AF-X1GGH0-F1
#
_cell.length_a   1.000
_cell.length_b   1.000
_cell.length_c   1.000
_cell.angle_alpha   90.00
_cell.angle_beta   90.00
_cell.angle_gamma   90.00
#
_symmetry.space_group_name_H-M   'P 1'
#
loop_
_entity.id
_entity.type
_entity.pdbx_description
1 polymer ?
#
loop_
_entity_poly.entity_id
_entity_poly.type
_entity_poly.pdbx_seq_one_letter_code
_entity_poly.pdbx_strand_id
1 'polypeptide(L)'
;KVMELAKRGQIIEKPEDVIKDPYVLEFLGLPEKSYYTELQLEQKLIDHLQEFILELGKGFAFVARQKRITIDNEHYYIDLVFYHRILRCLVLFDLKVGKLSHSDVGQMNFYLNYIKDREMFEGESFPVGIILCTESNRSRVFVEYALGGLSNRVFVSKYKLYLPTKKELEIEVKKETARIKLTLPKKKENSRD
;
A
#
# COMPACT_ATOMS: atom_id res chain seq x y z
N LYS A 1 -0.71 -42.19 -8.84
CA LYS A 1 -0.98 -41.57 -7.51
C LYS A 1 -0.65 -40.08 -7.46
N VAL A 2 0.47 -39.60 -8.03
CA VAL A 2 0.82 -38.14 -8.04
C VAL A 2 -0.10 -37.31 -8.97
N MET A 3 -0.51 -37.85 -10.12
CA MET A 3 -1.44 -37.19 -11.06
C MET A 3 -2.89 -37.03 -10.53
N GLU A 4 -3.24 -37.71 -9.45
CA GLU A 4 -4.60 -37.66 -8.88
C GLU A 4 -4.77 -36.47 -7.91
N LEU A 5 -3.67 -36.04 -7.28
CA LEU A 5 -3.61 -34.86 -6.40
C LEU A 5 -3.58 -33.53 -7.18
N ALA A 6 -3.29 -33.56 -8.49
CA ALA A 6 -3.35 -32.36 -9.33
C ALA A 6 -4.78 -32.01 -9.79
N LYS A 7 -5.72 -32.98 -9.77
CA LYS A 7 -7.13 -32.77 -10.16
C LYS A 7 -8.06 -32.50 -8.99
N ARG A 8 -7.62 -32.76 -7.76
CA ARG A 8 -8.35 -32.45 -6.54
C ARG A 8 -7.61 -31.28 -5.90
N GLY A 9 -8.20 -30.09 -5.99
CA GLY A 9 -7.68 -28.90 -5.32
C GLY A 9 -7.33 -29.20 -3.86
N GLN A 10 -6.35 -28.47 -3.33
CA GLN A 10 -5.83 -28.62 -1.97
C GLN A 10 -6.95 -28.91 -0.96
N ILE A 11 -6.83 -30.04 -0.27
CA ILE A 11 -7.68 -30.34 0.87
C ILE A 11 -7.14 -29.49 2.02
N ILE A 12 -7.86 -28.42 2.31
CA ILE A 12 -7.60 -27.52 3.44
C ILE A 12 -7.93 -28.30 4.71
N GLU A 13 -6.92 -28.61 5.52
CA GLU A 13 -7.12 -29.34 6.79
C GLU A 13 -7.31 -28.40 7.99
N LYS A 14 -6.91 -27.13 7.89
CA LYS A 14 -7.00 -26.15 8.99
C LYS A 14 -7.56 -24.80 8.53
N PRO A 15 -8.37 -24.12 9.36
CA PRO A 15 -8.94 -22.80 9.03
C PRO A 15 -7.90 -21.71 8.75
N GLU A 16 -6.68 -21.89 9.25
CA GLU A 16 -5.57 -20.95 9.08
C GLU A 16 -5.00 -20.92 7.66
N ASP A 17 -5.21 -21.97 6.85
CA ASP A 17 -4.66 -22.09 5.49
C ASP A 17 -5.46 -21.29 4.44
N VAL A 18 -6.54 -20.63 4.86
CA VAL A 18 -7.52 -19.99 3.97
C VAL A 18 -7.55 -18.48 4.18
N ILE A 19 -6.47 -17.79 3.86
CA ILE A 19 -6.46 -16.32 3.86
C ILE A 19 -5.90 -15.82 2.55
N LYS A 20 -6.80 -15.65 1.57
CA LYS A 20 -6.69 -14.67 0.46
C LYS A 20 -7.95 -14.55 -0.40
N ASP A 21 -9.11 -15.05 0.04
CA ASP A 21 -10.35 -14.95 -0.74
C ASP A 21 -11.50 -14.39 0.12
N PRO A 22 -12.09 -13.23 -0.23
CA PRO A 22 -13.17 -12.59 0.51
C PRO A 22 -14.39 -13.49 0.79
N TYR A 23 -14.60 -14.53 -0.02
CA TYR A 23 -15.71 -15.49 0.13
C TYR A 23 -15.61 -16.41 1.36
N VAL A 24 -14.43 -16.51 1.98
CA VAL A 24 -14.18 -17.46 3.09
C VAL A 24 -14.64 -16.88 4.42
N LEU A 25 -14.63 -15.55 4.56
CA LEU A 25 -15.04 -14.86 5.78
C LEU A 25 -16.55 -15.00 6.06
N GLU A 26 -17.36 -15.14 5.00
CA GLU A 26 -18.80 -15.39 5.07
C GLU A 26 -19.12 -16.76 5.70
N PHE A 27 -18.22 -17.75 5.56
CA PHE A 27 -18.35 -19.08 6.15
C PHE A 27 -17.97 -19.14 7.64
N LEU A 28 -17.11 -18.21 8.12
CA LEU A 28 -16.57 -18.22 9.48
C LEU A 28 -17.40 -17.41 10.50
N GLY A 29 -18.47 -16.73 10.07
CA GLY A 29 -19.34 -15.97 10.97
C GLY A 29 -18.67 -14.78 11.67
N LEU A 30 -17.56 -14.28 11.11
CA LEU A 30 -16.80 -13.15 11.65
C LEU A 30 -17.50 -11.82 11.29
N PRO A 31 -17.30 -10.74 12.08
CA PRO A 31 -17.99 -9.47 11.88
C PRO A 31 -17.55 -8.78 10.58
N GLU A 32 -18.22 -9.13 9.48
CA GLU A 32 -18.05 -8.60 8.13
C GLU A 32 -17.97 -7.06 8.08
N LYS A 33 -18.82 -6.38 8.86
CA LYS A 33 -19.00 -4.93 8.75
C LYS A 33 -17.75 -4.10 9.06
N SER A 34 -16.87 -4.53 9.97
CA SER A 34 -15.64 -3.77 10.27
C SER A 34 -14.61 -3.90 9.16
N TYR A 35 -14.42 -5.10 8.63
CA TYR A 35 -13.49 -5.38 7.54
C TYR A 35 -13.89 -4.65 6.24
N TYR A 36 -15.17 -4.71 5.86
CA TYR A 36 -15.68 -3.97 4.70
C TYR A 36 -15.48 -2.46 4.83
N THR A 37 -15.59 -1.91 6.05
CA THR A 37 -15.40 -0.47 6.30
C THR A 37 -13.93 -0.06 6.16
N GLU A 38 -13.00 -0.90 6.59
CA GLU A 38 -11.55 -0.65 6.48
C GLU A 38 -11.08 -0.74 5.03
N LEU A 39 -11.50 -1.76 4.29
CA LEU A 39 -11.17 -1.89 2.87
C LEU A 39 -11.71 -0.71 2.03
N GLN A 40 -12.93 -0.26 2.34
CA GLN A 40 -13.50 0.93 1.69
C GLN A 40 -12.75 2.21 2.04
N LEU A 41 -12.28 2.35 3.28
CA LEU A 41 -11.46 3.48 3.70
C LEU A 41 -10.12 3.48 2.94
N GLU A 42 -9.46 2.32 2.88
CA GLU A 42 -8.19 2.14 2.17
C GLU A 42 -8.33 2.50 0.69
N GLN A 43 -9.34 1.96 0.00
CA GLN A 43 -9.52 2.25 -1.42
C GLN A 43 -9.81 3.73 -1.70
N LYS A 44 -10.66 4.38 -0.88
CA LYS A 44 -10.92 5.82 -1.01
C LYS A 44 -9.67 6.68 -0.74
N LEU A 45 -8.83 6.25 0.21
CA LEU A 45 -7.57 6.93 0.47
C LEU A 45 -6.58 6.75 -0.70
N ILE A 46 -6.54 5.57 -1.32
CA ILE A 46 -5.73 5.32 -2.52
C ILE A 46 -6.23 6.18 -3.68
N ASP A 47 -7.55 6.25 -3.91
CA ASP A 47 -8.17 7.11 -4.93
C ASP A 47 -7.70 8.56 -4.77
N HIS A 48 -7.91 9.10 -3.57
CA HIS A 48 -7.57 10.49 -3.24
C HIS A 48 -6.07 10.76 -3.32
N LEU A 49 -5.24 9.85 -2.81
CA LEU A 49 -3.80 10.00 -2.86
C LEU A 49 -3.31 10.03 -4.30
N GLN A 50 -3.88 9.20 -5.18
CA GLN A 50 -3.52 9.21 -6.59
C GLN A 50 -3.77 10.59 -7.21
N GLU A 51 -4.95 11.16 -6.99
CA GLU A 51 -5.32 12.50 -7.47
C GLU A 51 -4.40 13.57 -6.88
N PHE A 52 -4.21 13.58 -5.56
CA PHE A 52 -3.35 14.52 -4.87
C PHE A 52 -1.91 14.53 -5.41
N ILE A 53 -1.30 13.35 -5.61
CA ILE A 53 0.06 13.24 -6.13
C ILE A 53 0.17 13.78 -7.56
N LEU A 54 -0.87 13.60 -8.38
CA LEU A 54 -0.93 14.17 -9.73
C LEU A 54 -1.10 15.69 -9.68
N GLU A 55 -1.98 16.21 -8.81
CA GLU A 55 -2.25 17.64 -8.63
C GLU A 55 -1.04 18.42 -8.09
N LEU A 56 -0.17 17.77 -7.29
CA LEU A 56 1.08 18.39 -6.87
C LEU A 56 1.94 18.87 -8.06
N GLY A 57 1.80 18.24 -9.24
CA GLY A 57 2.39 18.74 -10.49
C GLY A 57 3.93 18.69 -10.57
N LYS A 58 4.62 18.12 -9.57
CA LYS A 58 6.09 18.12 -9.42
C LYS A 58 6.83 17.14 -10.34
N GLY A 59 6.25 16.78 -11.47
CA GLY A 59 6.85 15.84 -12.44
C GLY A 59 6.44 14.37 -12.25
N PHE A 60 5.47 14.09 -11.38
CA PHE A 60 4.84 12.78 -11.28
C PHE A 60 4.03 12.45 -12.54
N ALA A 61 4.10 11.19 -12.94
CA ALA A 61 3.27 10.58 -13.98
C ALA A 61 2.75 9.24 -13.44
N PHE A 62 1.45 9.02 -13.50
CA PHE A 62 0.85 7.77 -13.04
C PHE A 62 1.28 6.61 -13.95
N VAL A 63 1.67 5.49 -13.33
CA VAL A 63 2.10 4.28 -14.06
C VAL A 63 1.10 3.16 -13.84
N ALA A 64 0.79 2.85 -12.59
CA ALA A 64 -0.09 1.73 -12.26
C ALA A 64 -0.71 1.89 -10.87
N ARG A 65 -1.84 1.23 -10.68
CA ARG A 65 -2.50 1.01 -9.39
C ARG A 65 -2.64 -0.48 -9.14
N GLN A 66 -2.49 -0.90 -7.89
CA GLN A 66 -2.54 -2.30 -7.49
C GLN A 66 -1.62 -3.15 -8.38
N LYS A 67 -0.39 -2.66 -8.60
CA LYS A 67 0.55 -3.28 -9.53
C LYS A 67 0.97 -4.63 -8.96
N ARG A 68 0.60 -5.69 -9.68
CA ARG A 68 0.99 -7.06 -9.31
C ARG A 68 2.46 -7.31 -9.60
N ILE A 69 3.22 -7.68 -8.58
CA ILE A 69 4.55 -8.27 -8.67
C ILE A 69 4.41 -9.78 -8.44
N THR A 70 5.10 -10.60 -9.22
CA THR A 70 5.13 -12.05 -9.05
C THR A 70 6.56 -12.54 -8.93
N ILE A 71 6.86 -13.25 -7.84
CA ILE A 71 8.15 -13.89 -7.59
C ILE A 71 7.87 -15.27 -7.00
N ASP A 72 8.53 -16.31 -7.52
CA ASP A 72 8.42 -17.69 -7.03
C ASP A 72 6.97 -18.17 -6.83
N ASN A 73 6.10 -17.81 -7.79
CA ASN A 73 4.66 -18.06 -7.81
C ASN A 73 3.83 -17.38 -6.70
N GLU A 74 4.44 -16.47 -5.93
CA GLU A 74 3.72 -15.61 -4.99
C GLU A 74 3.38 -14.26 -5.62
N HIS A 75 2.16 -13.80 -5.36
CA HIS A 75 1.65 -12.52 -5.85
C HIS A 75 1.62 -11.47 -4.76
N TYR A 76 2.23 -10.34 -5.08
CA TYR A 76 2.31 -9.13 -4.26
C TYR A 76 1.71 -7.95 -5.02
N TYR A 77 1.25 -6.94 -4.31
CA TYR A 77 0.60 -5.77 -4.90
C TYR A 77 1.20 -4.50 -4.31
N ILE A 78 1.54 -3.55 -5.19
CA ILE A 78 1.91 -2.18 -4.82
C ILE A 78 0.70 -1.29 -5.07
N ASP A 79 0.27 -0.52 -4.07
CA ASP A 79 -0.96 0.27 -4.17
C ASP A 79 -0.91 1.28 -5.32
N LEU A 80 0.12 2.11 -5.36
CA LEU A 80 0.33 3.07 -6.44
C LEU A 80 1.79 3.09 -6.89
N VAL A 81 1.97 3.20 -8.20
CA VAL A 81 3.27 3.36 -8.84
C VAL A 81 3.22 4.60 -9.71
N PHE A 82 4.17 5.51 -9.47
CA PHE A 82 4.39 6.68 -10.28
C PHE A 82 5.79 6.66 -10.87
N TYR A 83 5.95 7.33 -12.00
CA TYR A 83 7.24 7.75 -12.50
C TYR A 83 7.47 9.22 -12.16
N HIS A 84 8.67 9.56 -11.68
CA HIS A 84 9.04 10.94 -11.42
C HIS A 84 10.02 11.43 -12.49
N ARG A 85 9.58 12.32 -13.37
CA ARG A 85 10.34 12.75 -14.56
C ARG A 85 11.67 13.44 -14.25
N ILE A 86 11.70 14.32 -13.25
CA ILE A 86 12.93 15.06 -12.87
C ILE A 86 13.96 14.11 -12.23
N LEU A 87 13.52 13.27 -11.31
CA LEU A 87 14.37 12.29 -10.64
C LEU A 87 14.75 11.12 -11.54
N ARG A 88 13.96 10.87 -12.60
CA ARG A 88 14.05 9.75 -13.53
C ARG A 88 13.98 8.40 -12.80
N CYS A 89 13.02 8.24 -11.89
CA CYS A 89 12.88 7.02 -11.09
C CYS A 89 11.41 6.67 -10.88
N LEU A 90 11.15 5.40 -10.56
CA LEU A 90 9.86 4.96 -10.05
C LEU A 90 9.71 5.33 -8.56
N VAL A 91 8.51 5.77 -8.19
CA VAL A 91 8.11 6.07 -6.80
C VAL A 91 6.92 5.18 -6.47
N LEU A 92 7.11 4.31 -5.48
CA LEU A 92 6.14 3.33 -5.04
C LEU A 92 5.48 3.85 -3.77
N PHE A 93 4.16 3.84 -3.72
CA PHE A 93 3.38 4.18 -2.53
C PHE A 93 2.63 2.95 -2.04
N ASP A 94 2.63 2.77 -0.73
CA ASP A 94 1.91 1.69 -0.05
C ASP A 94 1.22 2.24 1.20
N LEU A 95 -0.08 2.01 1.31
CA LEU A 95 -0.94 2.51 2.38
C LEU A 95 -1.18 1.37 3.39
N LYS A 96 -0.85 1.62 4.65
CA LYS A 96 -1.09 0.68 5.74
C LYS A 96 -2.06 1.26 6.75
N VAL A 97 -3.14 0.53 7.04
CA VAL A 97 -4.01 0.83 8.17
C VAL A 97 -3.34 0.32 9.45
N GLY A 98 -3.13 1.19 10.42
CA GLY A 98 -2.49 0.84 11.70
C GLY A 98 -1.04 1.32 11.82
N LYS A 99 -0.25 0.64 12.66
CA LYS A 99 1.13 1.01 12.96
C LYS A 99 2.08 0.42 11.93
N LEU A 100 3.09 1.20 11.53
CA LEU A 100 4.20 0.71 10.73
C LEU A 100 4.93 -0.43 11.46
N SER A 101 5.06 -1.57 10.79
CA SER A 101 5.82 -2.72 11.26
C SER A 101 7.16 -2.83 10.52
N HIS A 102 8.10 -3.58 11.09
CA HIS A 102 9.34 -3.94 10.39
C HIS A 102 9.08 -4.76 9.12
N SER A 103 7.97 -5.52 9.10
CA SER A 103 7.58 -6.30 7.92
C SER A 103 7.19 -5.40 6.76
N ASP A 104 6.54 -4.26 7.01
CA ASP A 104 6.14 -3.32 5.96
C ASP A 104 7.37 -2.71 5.28
N VAL A 105 8.38 -2.34 6.07
CA VAL A 105 9.66 -1.83 5.55
C VAL A 105 10.39 -2.91 4.76
N GLY A 106 10.37 -4.16 5.24
CA GLY A 106 10.92 -5.31 4.52
C GLY A 106 10.23 -5.54 3.17
N GLN A 107 8.90 -5.53 3.16
CA GLN A 107 8.08 -5.66 1.95
C GLN A 107 8.37 -4.55 0.94
N MET A 108 8.42 -3.30 1.38
CA MET A 108 8.76 -2.18 0.49
C MET A 108 10.17 -2.31 -0.09
N ASN A 109 11.18 -2.66 0.73
CA ASN A 109 12.54 -2.89 0.23
C ASN A 109 12.60 -4.03 -0.78
N PHE A 110 11.80 -5.09 -0.58
CA PHE A 110 11.64 -6.17 -1.54
C PHE A 110 11.07 -5.67 -2.87
N TYR A 111 10.02 -4.83 -2.84
CA TYR A 111 9.46 -4.21 -4.05
C TYR A 111 10.50 -3.35 -4.78
N LEU A 112 11.25 -2.52 -4.06
CA LEU A 112 12.28 -1.67 -4.66
C LEU A 112 13.39 -2.48 -5.33
N ASN A 113 13.82 -3.58 -4.71
CA ASN A 113 14.81 -4.47 -5.30
C ASN A 113 14.26 -5.18 -6.56
N TYR A 114 13.01 -5.66 -6.51
CA TYR A 114 12.38 -6.26 -7.70
C TYR A 114 12.35 -5.30 -8.89
N ILE A 115 11.87 -4.07 -8.66
CA ILE A 115 11.81 -3.04 -9.70
C ILE A 115 13.21 -2.72 -10.22
N LYS A 116 14.18 -2.57 -9.31
CA LYS A 116 15.58 -2.29 -9.67
C LYS A 116 16.16 -3.36 -10.59
N ASP A 117 15.89 -4.63 -10.31
CA ASP A 117 16.51 -5.75 -11.02
C ASP A 117 15.75 -6.14 -12.31
N ARG A 118 14.47 -5.76 -12.44
CA ARG A 118 13.59 -6.27 -13.52
C ARG A 118 12.95 -5.21 -14.40
N GLU A 119 12.77 -3.99 -13.92
CA GLU A 119 11.93 -3.00 -14.60
C GLU A 119 12.62 -1.67 -14.89
N MET A 120 13.80 -1.43 -14.32
CA MET A 120 14.55 -0.21 -14.59
C MET A 120 15.10 -0.19 -16.02
N PHE A 121 14.97 0.98 -16.66
CA PHE A 121 15.63 1.27 -17.93
C PHE A 121 17.01 1.92 -17.74
N GLU A 122 17.82 1.84 -18.79
CA GLU A 122 19.12 2.51 -18.80
C GLU A 122 18.98 4.02 -18.57
N GLY A 123 19.78 4.56 -17.65
CA GLY A 123 19.76 5.97 -17.29
C GLY A 123 18.61 6.39 -16.35
N GLU A 124 17.88 5.44 -15.77
CA GLU A 124 17.00 5.68 -14.63
C GLU A 124 17.76 5.65 -13.30
N SER A 125 17.29 6.43 -12.32
CA SER A 125 17.81 6.40 -10.95
C SER A 125 17.07 5.34 -10.13
N PHE A 126 17.68 4.93 -9.00
CA PHE A 126 17.08 3.94 -8.10
C PHE A 126 15.65 4.33 -7.66
N PRO A 127 14.74 3.35 -7.56
CA PRO A 127 13.37 3.61 -7.15
C PRO A 127 13.30 4.03 -5.68
N VAL A 128 12.24 4.74 -5.32
CA VAL A 128 11.97 5.18 -3.94
C VAL A 128 10.64 4.64 -3.47
N GLY A 129 10.60 4.12 -2.25
CA GLY A 129 9.38 3.65 -1.60
C GLY A 129 8.88 4.66 -0.58
N ILE A 130 7.57 4.87 -0.53
CA ILE A 130 6.89 5.74 0.43
C ILE A 130 5.81 4.92 1.09
N ILE A 131 5.95 4.66 2.40
CA ILE A 131 4.94 3.96 3.18
C ILE A 131 4.13 4.99 3.94
N LEU A 132 2.81 4.93 3.81
CA LEU A 132 1.85 5.81 4.47
C LEU A 132 1.07 4.99 5.49
N CYS A 133 1.20 5.30 6.78
CA CYS A 133 0.47 4.58 7.82
C CYS A 133 -0.61 5.46 8.44
N THR A 134 -1.86 5.03 8.45
CA THR A 134 -2.96 5.71 9.14
C THR A 134 -3.28 4.99 10.45
N GLU A 135 -2.80 5.50 11.59
CA GLU A 135 -3.10 4.90 12.90
C GLU A 135 -4.51 5.31 13.35
N SER A 136 -5.46 4.37 13.21
CA SER A 136 -6.89 4.57 13.48
C SER A 136 -7.20 5.11 14.88
N ASN A 137 -6.39 4.76 15.88
CA ASN A 137 -6.65 5.04 17.29
C ASN A 137 -6.05 6.37 17.80
N ARG A 138 -5.14 6.98 17.04
CA ARG A 138 -4.42 8.20 17.48
C ARG A 138 -4.45 9.33 16.46
N SER A 139 -5.14 9.16 15.33
CA SER A 139 -5.16 10.12 14.21
C SER A 139 -3.75 10.53 13.77
N ARG A 140 -2.77 9.63 13.93
CA ARG A 140 -1.38 9.84 13.54
C ARG A 140 -1.20 9.23 12.15
N VAL A 141 -0.65 10.04 11.25
CA VAL A 141 -0.15 9.54 9.98
C VAL A 141 1.36 9.50 10.10
N PHE A 142 1.96 8.38 9.73
CA PHE A 142 3.41 8.23 9.64
C PHE A 142 3.77 8.03 8.18
N VAL A 143 4.83 8.70 7.76
CA VAL A 143 5.38 8.58 6.42
C VAL A 143 6.81 8.11 6.54
N GLU A 144 7.15 7.01 5.87
CA GLU A 144 8.50 6.48 5.86
C GLU A 144 9.05 6.30 4.45
N TYR A 145 10.32 6.64 4.26
CA TYR A 145 11.00 6.49 2.98
C TYR A 145 11.86 5.24 2.99
N ALA A 146 11.56 4.32 2.09
CA ALA A 146 12.43 3.20 1.78
C ALA A 146 13.34 3.58 0.62
N LEU A 147 14.65 3.45 0.84
CA LEU A 147 15.67 3.98 -0.07
C LEU A 147 16.21 2.95 -1.07
N GLY A 148 15.88 1.65 -0.93
CA GLY A 148 16.28 0.63 -1.91
C GLY A 148 17.80 0.55 -2.16
N GLY A 149 18.62 0.91 -1.17
CA GLY A 149 20.08 0.99 -1.30
C GLY A 149 20.64 2.40 -1.60
N LEU A 150 19.79 3.41 -1.79
CA LEU A 150 20.22 4.80 -1.89
C LEU A 150 20.79 5.29 -0.56
N SER A 151 21.95 5.97 -0.59
CA SER A 151 22.51 6.56 0.62
C SER A 151 21.66 7.73 1.11
N ASN A 152 21.57 7.90 2.43
CA ASN A 152 20.85 9.01 3.05
C ASN A 152 21.31 10.38 2.53
N ARG A 153 22.62 10.53 2.25
CA ARG A 153 23.16 11.79 1.71
C ARG A 153 22.59 12.12 0.34
N VAL A 154 22.52 11.15 -0.57
CA VAL A 154 21.97 11.34 -1.92
C VAL A 154 20.46 11.55 -1.87
N PHE A 155 19.75 10.84 -0.99
CA PHE A 155 18.33 11.04 -0.77
C PHE A 155 18.03 12.49 -0.35
N VAL A 156 18.74 12.99 0.65
CA VAL A 156 18.52 14.35 1.18
C VAL A 156 18.87 15.43 0.16
N SER A 157 19.97 15.27 -0.58
CA SER A 157 20.43 16.31 -1.51
C SER A 157 19.64 16.36 -2.82
N LYS A 158 19.15 15.22 -3.32
CA LYS A 158 18.51 15.13 -4.65
C LYS A 158 17.01 14.87 -4.56
N TYR A 159 16.56 13.92 -3.76
CA TYR A 159 15.18 13.43 -3.81
C TYR A 159 14.22 14.27 -2.97
N LYS A 160 14.66 14.69 -1.77
CA LYS A 160 13.82 15.43 -0.82
C LYS A 160 13.28 16.77 -1.37
N LEU A 161 13.94 17.34 -2.37
CA LEU A 161 13.53 18.60 -3.00
C LEU A 161 12.34 18.45 -3.96
N TYR A 162 12.18 17.27 -4.57
CA TYR A 162 11.17 17.04 -5.61
C TYR A 162 10.02 16.14 -5.13
N LEU A 163 10.30 15.24 -4.18
CA LEU A 163 9.26 14.43 -3.55
C LEU A 163 8.39 15.27 -2.59
N PRO A 164 7.10 14.92 -2.42
CA PRO A 164 6.27 15.53 -1.38
C PRO A 164 6.90 15.30 -0.01
N THR A 165 6.85 16.30 0.85
CA THR A 165 7.38 16.20 2.21
C THR A 165 6.52 15.26 3.06
N LYS A 166 7.12 14.67 4.12
CA LYS A 166 6.35 13.87 5.09
C LYS A 166 5.15 14.66 5.62
N LYS A 167 5.34 15.95 5.90
CA LYS A 167 4.29 16.83 6.43
C LYS A 167 3.14 17.08 5.45
N GLU A 168 3.43 17.30 4.15
CA GLU A 168 2.39 17.45 3.12
C GLU A 168 1.53 16.18 3.04
N LEU A 169 2.17 15.01 2.97
CA LEU A 169 1.48 13.71 2.94
C LEU A 169 0.67 13.45 4.21
N GLU A 170 1.24 13.72 5.38
CA GLU A 170 0.55 13.54 6.67
C GLU A 170 -0.69 14.43 6.78
N ILE A 171 -0.62 15.69 6.36
CA ILE A 171 -1.75 16.62 6.40
C ILE A 171 -2.86 16.12 5.48
N GLU A 172 -2.51 15.76 4.25
CA GLU A 172 -3.51 15.39 3.25
C GLU A 172 -4.21 14.08 3.63
N VAL A 173 -3.44 13.06 4.02
CA VAL A 173 -4.00 11.77 4.45
C VAL A 173 -4.87 11.94 5.70
N LYS A 174 -4.48 12.78 6.68
CA LYS A 174 -5.32 13.06 7.86
C LYS A 174 -6.63 13.72 7.48
N LYS A 175 -6.58 14.74 6.61
CA LYS A 175 -7.74 15.48 6.14
C LYS A 175 -8.72 14.53 5.44
N GLU A 176 -8.23 13.70 4.53
CA GLU A 176 -9.10 12.80 3.78
C GLU A 176 -9.62 11.65 4.65
N THR A 177 -8.80 11.10 5.54
CA THR A 177 -9.26 10.08 6.51
C THR A 177 -10.41 10.62 7.36
N ALA A 178 -10.33 11.86 7.84
CA ALA A 178 -11.40 12.49 8.61
C ALA A 178 -12.67 12.69 7.77
N ARG A 179 -12.52 13.14 6.52
CA ARG A 179 -13.63 13.31 5.57
C ARG A 179 -14.35 12.00 5.28
N ILE A 180 -13.61 10.94 4.96
CA ILE A 180 -14.18 9.62 4.67
C ILE A 180 -14.93 9.07 5.88
N LYS A 181 -14.36 9.18 7.09
CA LYS A 181 -15.03 8.74 8.33
C LYS A 181 -16.37 9.45 8.60
N LEU A 182 -16.52 10.71 8.19
CA LEU A 182 -17.81 11.42 8.29
C LEU A 182 -18.86 10.90 7.30
N THR A 183 -18.42 10.37 6.15
CA THR A 183 -19.31 9.82 5.12
C THR A 183 -19.62 8.33 5.30
N LEU A 184 -18.84 7.60 6.11
CA LEU A 184 -19.11 6.20 6.41
C LEU A 184 -20.28 6.08 7.39
N PRO A 185 -21.20 5.11 7.18
CA PRO A 185 -22.34 4.93 8.06
C PRO A 185 -21.85 4.66 9.50
N LYS A 186 -22.34 5.45 10.46
CA LYS A 186 -22.04 5.22 11.89
C LYS A 186 -22.50 3.82 12.27
N LYS A 187 -21.68 3.11 13.04
CA LYS A 187 -22.05 1.87 13.73
C LYS A 187 -23.40 2.14 14.43
N LYS A 188 -24.46 1.40 14.07
CA LYS A 188 -25.64 1.34 14.94
C LYS A 188 -25.15 0.73 16.24
N GLU A 189 -24.95 1.55 17.27
CA GLU A 189 -24.89 1.05 18.63
C GLU A 189 -26.25 0.41 18.89
N ASN A 190 -26.27 -0.92 18.95
CA ASN A 190 -27.41 -1.62 19.52
C ASN A 190 -27.44 -1.24 21.00
N SER A 191 -28.24 -0.22 21.33
CA SER A 191 -28.81 -0.05 22.67
C SER A 191 -29.60 -1.31 22.99
N ARG A 192 -29.01 -2.17 23.82
CA ARG A 192 -29.78 -3.16 24.57
C ARG A 192 -30.29 -2.44 25.81
N ASP A 193 -31.52 -1.96 25.72
CA ASP A 193 -32.44 -2.01 26.86
C ASP A 193 -32.90 -3.47 27.04
#